data_AF-A0A380E2U7-F1
#
_entry.id   AF-A0A380E2U7-F1
#
_cell.length_a   1.000
_cell.length_b   1.000
_cell.length_c   1.000
_cell.angle_alpha   90.00
_cell.angle_beta   90.00
_cell.angle_gamma   90.00
#
_symmetry.space_group_name_H-M   'P 1'
#
loop_
_entity.id
_entity.type
_entity.pdbx_description
1 polymer ?
#
loop_
_entity_poly.entity_id
_entity_poly.type
_entity_poly.pdbx_seq_one_letter_code
_entity_poly.pdbx_strand_id
1 'polypeptide(L)' 'MICSMKELNLPNAPEEKGIMVLNDSYEIGQAFFE' A
#
# COMPACT_ATOMS: atom_id res chain seq x y z
N MET A 1 10.42 5.88 1.64
CA MET A 1 9.65 5.90 0.38
C MET A 1 8.23 5.53 0.75
N ILE A 2 7.23 6.33 0.38
CA ILE A 2 5.82 6.00 0.61
C ILE A 2 5.31 5.33 -0.66
N CYS A 3 4.78 4.11 -0.55
CA CYS A 3 4.44 3.28 -1.69
C CYS A 3 2.96 3.42 -2.10
N SER A 4 2.72 3.36 -3.40
CA SER A 4 1.42 3.22 -4.03
C SER A 4 1.04 1.75 -4.26
N MET A 5 -0.24 1.49 -4.55
CA MET A 5 -0.70 0.14 -4.91
C MET A 5 0.01 -0.42 -6.15
N LYS A 6 0.47 0.46 -7.06
CA LYS A 6 1.24 0.08 -8.25
C LYS A 6 2.65 -0.38 -7.91
N GLU A 7 3.32 0.32 -6.98
CA GLU A 7 4.65 -0.07 -6.49
C GLU A 7 4.60 -1.39 -5.70
N LEU A 8 3.45 -1.69 -5.11
CA LEU A 8 3.18 -2.96 -4.42
C LEU A 8 2.72 -4.09 -5.36
N ASN A 9 2.66 -3.84 -6.68
CA ASN A 9 2.30 -4.81 -7.71
C ASN A 9 0.94 -5.52 -7.48
N LEU A 10 -0.04 -4.78 -6.93
CA LEU A 10 -1.37 -5.32 -6.67
C LEU A 10 -2.20 -5.40 -7.96
N PRO A 11 -2.92 -6.52 -8.22
CA PRO A 11 -3.59 -6.80 -9.50
C PRO A 11 -4.78 -5.88 -9.82
N ASN A 12 -5.27 -5.12 -8.83
CA ASN A 12 -6.37 -4.15 -9.00
C ASN A 12 -5.91 -2.71 -8.64
N ALA A 13 -4.64 -2.39 -8.87
CA ALA A 13 -4.13 -1.06 -8.56
C ALA A 13 -4.89 0.01 -9.37
N PRO A 14 -5.49 1.02 -8.71
CA PRO A 14 -6.23 2.08 -9.39
C PRO A 14 -5.31 2.83 -10.36
N GLU A 15 -5.87 3.33 -11.47
CA GLU A 15 -5.11 4.06 -12.48
C GLU A 15 -4.52 5.37 -11.94
N GLU A 16 -5.17 5.98 -10.94
CA GLU A 16 -4.64 7.14 -10.23
C GLU A 16 -3.39 6.77 -9.43
N LYS A 17 -2.29 7.48 -9.68
CA LYS A 17 -1.01 7.30 -8.99
C LYS A 17 -1.07 7.92 -7.58
N GLY A 18 -1.88 7.33 -6.70
CA GLY A 18 -2.01 7.73 -5.30
C GLY A 18 -1.13 6.92 -4.35
N ILE A 19 -0.77 7.51 -3.22
CA ILE A 19 -0.24 6.79 -2.07
C ILE A 19 -1.31 5.86 -1.50
N MET A 20 -0.94 4.64 -1.08
CA MET A 20 -1.88 3.74 -0.45
C MET A 20 -2.09 4.16 1.00
N VAL A 21 -3.28 4.70 1.30
CA VAL A 21 -3.67 5.02 2.68
C VAL A 21 -4.14 3.72 3.35
N LEU A 22 -3.43 3.33 4.40
CA LEU A 22 -3.80 2.18 5.24
C LEU A 22 -4.79 2.63 6.31
N ASN A 23 -5.72 1.76 6.68
CA ASN A 23 -6.61 1.98 7.82
C ASN A 23 -5.85 1.81 9.14
N ASP A 24 -6.37 2.38 10.23
CA ASP A 24 -5.79 2.29 11.58
C ASP A 24 -5.70 0.86 12.15
N SER A 25 -6.25 -0.14 11.45
CA SER A 25 -6.11 -1.55 11.78
C SER A 25 -4.69 -2.10 11.55
N TYR A 26 -3.84 -1.39 10.80
CA TYR A 26 -2.46 -1.80 10.57
C TYR A 26 -1.55 -1.34 11.72
N GLU A 27 -0.83 -2.28 12.33
CA GLU A 27 0.19 -1.97 13.34
C GLU A 27 1.45 -1.37 12.71
N ILE A 28 1.95 -0.31 13.34
CA ILE A 28 3.19 0.37 12.92
C ILE A 28 4.37 -0.59 13.15
N GLY A 29 5.16 -0.81 12.10
CA GLY A 29 6.34 -1.68 12.15
C GLY A 29 6.07 -3.13 11.71
N GLN A 30 4.82 -3.50 11.43
CA GLN A 30 4.54 -4.78 10.78
C GLN A 30 5.04 -4.78 9.32
N ALA A 31 5.53 -5.92 8.84
CA ALA A 31 5.86 -6.09 7.44
C ALA A 31 4.57 -6.12 6.60
N PHE A 32 4.58 -5.44 5.45
CA PHE A 32 3.41 -5.41 4.55
C PHE A 32 3.20 -6.75 3.80
N PHE A 33 4.29 -7.50 3.62
CA PHE A 33 4.30 -8.86 3.12
C PHE A 33 4.97 -9.74 4.18
N GLU A 34 4.48 -10.96 4.38
CA GLU A 34 5.19 -12.00 5.16
C GLU A 34 6.48 -12.44 4.47
#